data_AF-A0A381U4J4-F1
#
_entry.id   AF-A0A381U4J4-F1
#
_cell.length_a   1.000
_cell.length_b   1.000
_cell.length_c   1.000
_cell.angle_alpha   90.00
_cell.angle_beta   90.00
_cell.angle_gamma   90.00
#
_symmetry.space_group_name_H-M   'P 1'
#
loop_
_entity.id
_entity.type
_entity.pdbx_description
1 polymer ?
#
loop_
_entity_poly.entity_id
_entity_poly.type
_entity_poly.pdbx_seq_one_letter_code
_entity_poly.pdbx_strand_id
1 'polypeptide(L)'
;MSDWTNSHDLVYAFVCVSFLADGEVDESEKEAMRGNVKVMLPDMGDDEYHQVEKEVIDKFIALGDESSRFGQYGSSLDAVKEMFTSDDDRYKVIKNLAYIARADQFIHENEMKMIEQACSALDMEDKVSLVKTESTLFVDFKG
;
A
#
# COMPACT_ATOMS: atom_id res chain seq x y z
N MET A 1 17.52 -3.72 16.02
CA MET A 1 16.29 -3.84 15.20
C MET A 1 15.15 -3.23 15.98
N SER A 2 15.04 -1.90 16.01
CA SER A 2 14.00 -1.18 16.77
C SER A 2 13.49 0.10 16.08
N ASP A 3 13.88 0.39 14.84
CA ASP A 3 13.51 1.65 14.17
C ASP A 3 12.30 1.50 13.22
N TRP A 4 11.64 0.33 13.21
CA TRP A 4 10.43 0.12 12.42
C TRP A 4 9.27 0.92 13.02
N THR A 5 8.68 1.79 12.20
CA THR A 5 7.60 2.70 12.59
C THR A 5 6.37 2.50 11.71
N ASN A 6 5.27 3.12 12.11
CA ASN A 6 4.05 3.20 11.32
C ASN A 6 4.27 3.75 9.90
N SER A 7 5.26 4.62 9.70
CA SER A 7 5.66 5.08 8.37
C SER A 7 6.26 3.95 7.51
N HIS A 8 7.02 3.05 8.13
CA HIS A 8 7.53 1.85 7.46
C HIS A 8 6.39 0.92 7.09
N ASP A 9 5.39 0.76 7.96
CA ASP A 9 4.22 -0.07 7.65
C ASP A 9 3.42 0.49 6.47
N LEU A 10 3.22 1.80 6.40
CA LEU A 10 2.56 2.44 5.25
C LEU A 10 3.35 2.23 3.95
N VAL A 11 4.66 2.48 3.98
CA VAL A 11 5.53 2.30 2.79
C VAL A 11 5.63 0.83 2.41
N TYR A 12 5.67 -0.08 3.39
CA TYR A 12 5.68 -1.53 3.14
C TYR A 12 4.39 -1.99 2.45
N ALA A 13 3.23 -1.45 2.85
CA ALA A 13 1.97 -1.71 2.18
C ALA A 13 1.99 -1.27 0.70
N PHE A 14 2.60 -0.12 0.41
CA PHE A 14 2.74 0.39 -0.95
C PHE A 14 3.71 -0.45 -1.80
N VAL A 15 4.87 -0.82 -1.24
CA VAL A 15 5.85 -1.69 -1.90
C VAL A 15 5.30 -3.08 -2.17
N CYS A 16 4.42 -3.60 -1.32
CA CYS A 16 3.78 -4.89 -1.60
C CYS A 16 2.89 -4.81 -2.83
N VAL A 17 2.07 -3.76 -2.96
CA VAL A 17 1.16 -3.65 -4.10
C VAL A 17 1.92 -3.48 -5.42
N SER A 18 3.02 -2.74 -5.45
CA SER A 18 3.87 -2.66 -6.65
C SER A 18 4.68 -3.94 -6.87
N PHE A 19 5.50 -4.34 -5.91
CA PHE A 19 6.51 -5.39 -6.12
C PHE A 19 5.96 -6.82 -6.09
N LEU A 20 4.97 -7.15 -5.26
CA LEU A 20 4.43 -8.53 -5.20
C LEU A 20 3.48 -8.83 -6.37
N ALA A 21 3.06 -7.82 -7.13
CA ALA A 21 2.18 -7.99 -8.27
C ALA A 21 2.88 -8.69 -9.43
N ASP A 22 4.06 -8.20 -9.81
CA ASP A 22 4.77 -8.60 -11.03
C ASP A 22 6.28 -8.89 -10.82
N GLY A 23 6.84 -8.53 -9.66
CA GLY A 23 8.24 -8.75 -9.30
C GLY A 23 9.19 -7.64 -9.75
N GLU A 24 8.69 -6.56 -10.33
CA GLU A 24 9.43 -5.36 -10.71
C GLU A 24 8.76 -4.11 -10.11
N VAL A 25 9.45 -2.97 -10.15
CA VAL A 25 8.82 -1.68 -9.83
C VAL A 25 9.35 -0.65 -10.82
N ASP A 26 8.44 -0.09 -11.60
CA ASP A 26 8.77 0.92 -12.58
C ASP A 26 8.89 2.34 -11.95
N GLU A 27 9.39 3.30 -12.73
CA GLU A 27 9.55 4.66 -12.20
C GLU A 27 8.21 5.37 -11.94
N SER A 28 7.15 5.01 -12.67
CA SER A 28 5.82 5.58 -12.48
C SER A 28 5.17 5.11 -11.18
N GLU A 29 5.39 3.85 -10.79
CA GLU A 29 4.98 3.28 -9.52
C GLU A 29 5.76 3.89 -8.35
N LYS A 30 7.08 4.10 -8.50
CA LYS A 30 7.88 4.82 -7.49
C LYS A 30 7.37 6.24 -7.28
N GLU A 31 7.09 6.96 -8.37
CA GLU A 31 6.52 8.30 -8.29
C GLU A 31 5.14 8.27 -7.63
N ALA A 32 4.30 7.28 -7.93
CA ALA A 32 2.99 7.10 -7.31
C ALA A 32 3.10 6.82 -5.81
N MET A 33 3.99 5.91 -5.40
CA MET A 33 4.26 5.60 -3.99
C MET A 33 4.73 6.84 -3.24
N ARG A 34 5.75 7.53 -3.75
CA ARG A 34 6.29 8.75 -3.12
C ARG A 34 5.25 9.85 -3.03
N GLY A 35 4.45 10.05 -4.08
CA GLY A 35 3.35 11.01 -4.09
C GLY A 35 2.32 10.72 -3.02
N ASN A 36 1.93 9.45 -2.88
CA ASN A 36 0.96 9.02 -1.87
C ASN A 36 1.49 9.15 -0.44
N VAL A 37 2.77 8.84 -0.21
CA VAL A 37 3.38 9.03 1.12
C VAL A 37 3.38 10.51 1.51
N LYS A 38 3.70 11.42 0.59
CA LYS A 38 3.63 12.87 0.87
C LYS A 38 2.22 13.36 1.22
N VAL A 39 1.18 12.73 0.67
CA VAL A 39 -0.21 13.07 1.01
C VAL A 39 -0.58 12.56 2.39
N MET A 40 -0.15 11.34 2.74
CA MET A 40 -0.51 10.70 4.01
C MET A 40 0.36 11.13 5.18
N LEU A 41 1.64 11.43 4.92
CA LEU A 41 2.67 11.81 5.88
C LEU A 41 3.34 13.12 5.40
N PRO A 42 2.63 14.26 5.42
CA PRO A 42 3.12 15.52 4.85
C PRO A 42 4.36 16.09 5.56
N ASP A 43 4.59 15.68 6.82
CA ASP A 43 5.74 16.09 7.62
C ASP A 43 7.01 15.26 7.32
N MET A 44 6.88 14.16 6.56
CA MET A 44 8.03 13.31 6.19
C MET A 44 8.88 14.02 5.13
N GLY A 45 10.16 14.19 5.46
CA GLY A 45 11.14 14.75 4.52
C GLY A 45 11.54 13.75 3.43
N ASP A 46 12.07 14.25 2.31
CA ASP A 46 12.54 13.39 1.21
C ASP A 46 13.66 12.42 1.65
N ASP A 47 14.60 12.90 2.47
CA ASP A 47 15.70 12.06 2.99
C ASP A 47 15.18 10.95 3.92
N GLU A 48 14.17 11.26 4.74
CA GLU A 48 13.51 10.30 5.61
C GLU A 48 12.73 9.26 4.78
N TYR A 49 11.99 9.69 3.77
CA TYR A 49 11.31 8.79 2.84
C TYR A 49 12.28 7.81 2.18
N HIS A 50 13.39 8.30 1.62
CA HIS A 50 14.39 7.43 0.97
C HIS A 50 15.01 6.43 1.95
N GLN A 51 15.21 6.84 3.22
CA GLN A 51 15.68 5.92 4.24
C GLN A 51 14.64 4.83 4.54
N VAL A 52 13.39 5.21 4.80
CA VAL A 52 12.28 4.28 5.07
C VAL A 52 12.07 3.32 3.89
N GLU A 53 12.05 3.84 2.67
CA GLU A 53 11.91 3.05 1.44
C GLU A 53 13.01 1.99 1.33
N LYS A 54 14.27 2.37 1.57
CA LYS A 54 15.39 1.43 1.56
C LYS A 54 15.23 0.34 2.62
N GLU A 55 14.89 0.71 3.85
CA GLU A 55 14.71 -0.25 4.96
C GLU A 55 13.53 -1.21 4.71
N VAL A 56 12.46 -0.71 4.10
CA VAL A 56 11.32 -1.49 3.65
C VAL A 56 11.72 -2.50 2.57
N ILE A 57 12.46 -2.06 1.55
CA ILE A 57 12.95 -2.94 0.47
C ILE A 57 13.89 -4.02 1.04
N ASP A 58 14.81 -3.64 1.92
CA ASP A 58 15.72 -4.59 2.58
C ASP A 58 14.94 -5.66 3.37
N LYS A 59 13.89 -5.26 4.11
CA LYS A 59 13.02 -6.22 4.81
C LYS A 59 12.24 -7.10 3.83
N PHE A 60 11.69 -6.52 2.77
CA PHE A 60 10.94 -7.24 1.75
C PHE A 60 11.79 -8.35 1.10
N ILE A 61 13.05 -8.03 0.76
CA ILE A 61 14.01 -8.99 0.23
C ILE A 61 14.34 -10.05 1.29
N ALA A 62 14.60 -9.64 2.54
CA ALA A 62 14.95 -10.54 3.63
C ALA A 62 13.86 -11.56 3.99
N LEU A 63 12.58 -11.21 3.83
CA LEU A 63 11.46 -12.13 4.05
C LEU A 63 11.46 -13.30 3.06
N GLY A 64 12.07 -13.13 1.88
CA GLY A 64 12.39 -14.21 0.94
C GLY A 64 11.20 -14.77 0.16
N ASP A 65 10.15 -15.23 0.86
CA ASP A 65 8.99 -15.90 0.27
C ASP A 65 7.72 -15.04 0.31
N GLU A 66 6.81 -15.34 -0.61
CA GLU A 66 5.54 -14.62 -0.79
C GLU A 66 4.64 -14.71 0.46
N SER A 67 4.58 -15.87 1.14
CA SER A 67 3.74 -16.03 2.33
C SER A 67 4.22 -15.13 3.48
N SER A 68 5.52 -15.05 3.69
CA SER A 68 6.14 -14.17 4.69
C SER A 68 5.88 -12.69 4.37
N ARG A 69 5.96 -12.32 3.09
CA ARG A 69 5.68 -10.95 2.63
C ARG A 69 4.22 -10.55 2.79
N PHE A 70 3.27 -11.43 2.44
CA PHE A 70 1.84 -11.24 2.68
C PHE A 70 1.50 -11.19 4.17
N GLY A 71 2.18 -12.00 5.00
CA GLY A 71 2.04 -11.95 6.44
C GLY A 71 2.43 -10.58 7.01
N GLN A 72 3.60 -10.07 6.60
CA GLN A 72 4.03 -8.72 6.97
C GLN A 72 3.09 -7.64 6.42
N TYR A 73 2.58 -7.80 5.19
CA TYR A 73 1.61 -6.88 4.60
C TYR A 73 0.36 -6.75 5.47
N GLY A 74 -0.21 -7.87 5.91
CA GLY A 74 -1.35 -7.87 6.84
C GLY A 74 -1.04 -7.17 8.16
N SER A 75 0.10 -7.47 8.78
CA SER A 75 0.52 -6.79 10.02
C SER A 75 0.73 -5.29 9.83
N SER A 76 1.25 -4.87 8.67
CA SER A 76 1.43 -3.46 8.34
C SER A 76 0.10 -2.75 8.13
N LEU A 77 -0.89 -3.40 7.49
CA LEU A 77 -2.25 -2.85 7.37
C LEU A 77 -2.92 -2.67 8.74
N ASP A 78 -2.74 -3.61 9.67
CA ASP A 78 -3.24 -3.48 11.04
C ASP A 78 -2.59 -2.30 11.78
N ALA A 79 -1.28 -2.12 11.67
CA ALA A 79 -0.58 -0.97 12.24
C ALA A 79 -1.05 0.36 11.61
N VAL A 80 -1.23 0.37 10.28
CA VAL A 80 -1.72 1.53 9.54
C VAL A 80 -3.16 1.89 9.94
N LYS A 81 -4.02 0.89 10.19
CA LYS A 81 -5.37 1.13 10.72
C LYS A 81 -5.34 1.87 12.05
N GLU A 82 -4.40 1.53 12.94
CA GLU A 82 -4.24 2.19 14.24
C GLU A 82 -3.72 3.64 14.11
N MET A 83 -3.06 4.01 13.01
CA MET A 83 -2.66 5.40 12.73
C MET A 83 -3.86 6.30 12.47
N PHE A 84 -4.94 5.76 11.91
CA PHE A 84 -6.05 6.54 11.36
C PHE A 84 -7.33 6.38 12.18
N THR A 85 -7.83 7.52 12.66
CA THR A 85 -9.02 7.58 13.52
C THR A 85 -10.33 7.73 12.75
N SER A 86 -10.27 8.01 11.44
CA SER A 86 -11.44 8.23 10.59
C SER A 86 -11.51 7.24 9.42
N ASP A 87 -12.73 6.93 8.99
CA ASP A 87 -12.97 6.14 7.78
C ASP A 87 -12.45 6.85 6.51
N ASP A 88 -12.45 8.19 6.49
CA ASP A 88 -11.92 8.98 5.37
C ASP A 88 -10.42 8.76 5.18
N ASP A 89 -9.65 8.71 6.26
CA ASP A 89 -8.21 8.47 6.18
C ASP A 89 -7.89 7.04 5.78
N ARG A 90 -8.66 6.07 6.28
CA ARG A 90 -8.55 4.66 5.87
C ARG A 90 -8.95 4.47 4.41
N TYR A 91 -9.97 5.19 3.96
CA TYR A 91 -10.36 5.24 2.55
C TYR A 91 -9.24 5.81 1.67
N LYS A 92 -8.53 6.86 2.12
CA LYS A 92 -7.36 7.39 1.39
C LYS A 92 -6.27 6.33 1.22
N VAL A 93 -6.01 5.50 2.24
CA VAL A 93 -5.05 4.39 2.11
C VAL A 93 -5.46 3.43 0.99
N ILE A 94 -6.73 2.98 0.99
CA ILE A 94 -7.24 2.05 -0.05
C ILE A 94 -7.16 2.68 -1.43
N LYS A 95 -7.54 3.96 -1.54
CA LYS A 95 -7.46 4.70 -2.80
C LYS A 95 -6.02 4.83 -3.29
N ASN A 96 -5.06 5.03 -2.39
CA ASN A 96 -3.65 5.12 -2.73
C ASN A 96 -3.09 3.78 -3.20
N LEU A 97 -3.46 2.67 -2.54
CA LEU A 97 -3.11 1.31 -2.98
C LEU A 97 -3.64 1.04 -4.39
N ALA A 98 -4.90 1.37 -4.65
CA ALA A 98 -5.50 1.24 -5.98
C ALA A 98 -4.88 2.18 -7.02
N TYR A 99 -4.40 3.35 -6.61
CA TYR A 99 -3.68 4.26 -7.51
C TYR A 99 -2.32 3.70 -7.92
N ILE A 100 -1.59 3.08 -6.99
CA ILE A 100 -0.32 2.42 -7.27
C ILE A 100 -0.52 1.26 -8.23
N ALA A 101 -1.47 0.36 -7.95
CA ALA A 101 -1.81 -0.77 -8.85
C ALA A 101 -2.26 -0.33 -10.25
N ARG A 102 -2.70 0.92 -10.40
CA ARG A 102 -3.12 1.52 -11.67
C ARG A 102 -2.00 2.23 -12.42
N ALA A 103 -0.85 2.42 -11.80
CA ALA A 103 0.31 2.97 -12.52
C ALA A 103 0.68 2.03 -13.67
N ASP A 104 0.46 0.73 -13.48
CA ASP A 104 0.53 -0.28 -14.52
C ASP A 104 -0.63 -0.21 -15.52
N GLN A 105 -0.35 -0.60 -16.76
CA GLN A 105 -1.35 -0.65 -17.83
C GLN A 105 -2.46 -1.67 -17.55
N PHE A 106 -2.19 -2.67 -16.72
CA PHE A 106 -3.13 -3.73 -16.38
C PHE A 106 -3.03 -4.10 -14.92
N ILE A 107 -4.19 -4.20 -14.27
CA ILE A 107 -4.27 -4.65 -12.88
C ILE A 107 -4.34 -6.18 -12.87
N HIS A 108 -3.38 -6.81 -12.24
CA HIS A 108 -3.27 -8.24 -12.03
C HIS A 108 -4.24 -8.76 -10.95
N GLU A 109 -4.37 -10.08 -10.85
CA GLU A 109 -5.23 -10.70 -9.83
C GLU A 109 -4.65 -10.54 -8.42
N ASN A 110 -3.32 -10.52 -8.29
CA ASN A 110 -2.65 -10.42 -7.00
C ASN A 110 -2.80 -9.02 -6.39
N GLU A 111 -2.71 -7.96 -7.20
CA GLU A 111 -2.96 -6.59 -6.75
C GLU A 111 -4.40 -6.42 -6.26
N MET A 112 -5.36 -6.98 -7.01
CA MET A 112 -6.76 -6.94 -6.60
C MET A 112 -6.96 -7.63 -5.24
N LYS A 113 -6.35 -8.81 -5.04
CA LYS A 113 -6.39 -9.51 -3.75
C LYS A 113 -5.78 -8.69 -2.61
N MET A 114 -4.69 -7.97 -2.86
CA MET A 114 -4.09 -7.10 -1.85
C MET A 114 -5.00 -5.93 -1.49
N ILE A 115 -5.63 -5.30 -2.48
CA ILE A 115 -6.56 -4.19 -2.24
C ILE A 115 -7.82 -4.68 -1.51
N GLU A 116 -8.34 -5.85 -1.87
CA GLU A 116 -9.45 -6.50 -1.13
C GLU A 116 -9.05 -6.80 0.32
N GLN A 117 -7.84 -7.35 0.54
CA GLN A 117 -7.31 -7.57 1.88
C GLN A 117 -7.17 -6.26 2.66
N ALA A 118 -6.74 -5.16 2.02
CA ALA A 118 -6.68 -3.85 2.66
C ALA A 118 -8.06 -3.33 3.05
N CYS A 119 -9.09 -3.51 2.21
CA CYS A 119 -10.47 -3.17 2.55
C CYS A 119 -10.93 -3.90 3.82
N SER A 120 -10.66 -5.20 3.93
CA SER A 120 -11.02 -5.97 5.13
C SER A 120 -10.18 -5.56 6.35
N ALA A 121 -8.86 -5.44 6.23
CA ALA A 121 -7.97 -5.09 7.34
C ALA A 121 -8.26 -3.71 7.92
N LEU A 122 -8.64 -2.74 7.08
CA LEU A 122 -8.95 -1.36 7.46
C LEU A 122 -10.41 -1.16 7.94
N ASP A 123 -11.24 -2.21 8.05
CA ASP A 123 -12.68 -2.14 8.35
C ASP A 123 -13.49 -1.29 7.33
N MET A 124 -13.20 -1.46 6.05
CA MET A 124 -13.79 -0.67 4.94
C MET A 124 -14.53 -1.52 3.90
N GLU A 125 -14.59 -2.84 4.07
CA GLU A 125 -15.18 -3.78 3.10
C GLU A 125 -16.65 -3.48 2.75
N ASP A 126 -17.45 -3.03 3.72
CA ASP A 126 -18.84 -2.62 3.53
C ASP A 126 -19.00 -1.15 3.12
N LYS A 127 -17.94 -0.35 3.27
CA LYS A 127 -17.91 1.10 3.00
C LYS A 127 -17.23 1.46 1.70
N VAL A 128 -16.54 0.53 1.05
CA VAL A 128 -15.83 0.76 -0.20
C VAL A 128 -16.38 -0.12 -1.30
N SER A 129 -16.58 0.46 -2.48
CA SER A 129 -16.84 -0.29 -3.72
C SER A 129 -15.56 -0.38 -4.52
N LEU A 130 -15.15 -1.59 -4.87
CA LEU A 130 -14.10 -1.83 -5.84
C LEU A 130 -14.76 -2.26 -7.15
N VAL A 131 -14.52 -1.54 -8.24
CA VAL A 131 -14.99 -1.90 -9.58
C VAL A 131 -13.80 -1.96 -10.52
N LYS A 132 -13.39 -3.18 -10.84
CA LYS A 132 -12.33 -3.45 -11.83
C LYS A 132 -12.91 -3.46 -13.24
N THR A 133 -12.28 -2.75 -14.15
CA THR A 133 -12.49 -2.87 -15.60
C THR A 133 -11.26 -3.51 -16.25
N GLU A 134 -11.29 -3.69 -17.57
CA GLU A 134 -10.14 -4.21 -18.33
C GLU A 134 -8.88 -3.34 -18.25
N SER A 135 -9.01 -2.06 -17.89
CA SER A 135 -7.91 -1.08 -17.90
C SER A 135 -7.78 -0.24 -16.63
N THR A 136 -8.65 -0.44 -15.63
CA THR A 136 -8.62 0.41 -14.43
C THR A 136 -9.34 -0.19 -13.24
N LEU A 137 -9.10 0.38 -12.06
CA LEU A 137 -9.81 0.09 -10.82
C LEU A 137 -10.43 1.39 -10.28
N PHE A 138 -11.75 1.36 -10.16
CA PHE A 138 -12.50 2.40 -9.47
C PHE A 138 -12.68 2.01 -8.01
N VAL A 139 -12.43 2.98 -7.13
CA VAL A 139 -12.63 2.87 -5.69
C VAL A 139 -13.59 3.98 -5.30
N ASP A 140 -14.76 3.61 -4.80
CA ASP A 140 -15.80 4.55 -4.37
C ASP A 140 -16.10 4.37 -2.88
N PHE A 141 -16.14 5.47 -2.14
CA PHE A 141 -16.58 5.48 -0.74
C PHE A 141 -18.10 5.57 -0.66
N LYS A 142 -18.70 4.68 0.12
CA LYS A 142 -20.15 4.54 0.37
C LYS A 142 -20.58 5.04 1.75
N GLY A 143 -19.63 5.47 2.58
CA GLY A 143 -19.85 5.89 3.97
C GLY A 143 -20.36 7.32 4.13
#